data_AF-A0A1F4Q051-F1
#
_entry.id   AF-A0A1F4Q051-F1
#
_cell.length_a   1.000
_cell.length_b   1.000
_cell.length_c   1.000
_cell.angle_alpha   90.00
_cell.angle_beta   90.00
_cell.angle_gamma   90.00
#
_symmetry.space_group_name_H-M   'P 1'
#
loop_
_entity.id
_entity.type
_entity.pdbx_description
1 polymer ?
#
loop_
_entity_poly.entity_id
_entity_poly.type
_entity_poly.pdbx_seq_one_letter_code
_entity_poly.pdbx_strand_id
1 'polypeptide(L)'
;MDDKGNNVIDLIRQMEKLYIEISRLIKCFDKNIQKRGYLLPSSSSSVIKDISQSLNAPENWLPMWLYRNYQNNANKEVLSLNIALDYPEFPERINEPLVLVAKFSGKKVDLDHAWYPWDIYFHFRPLTKRYNKIYLLKDFNLNDNDTLEELSDWSKEEKENLTNHFKAISFIAAPLMEMSDEKNIIKFIDPIFNQ
;
A
#
# COMPACT_ATOMS: atom_id res chain seq x y z
N MET A 1 23.94 28.00 16.25
CA MET A 1 23.08 27.48 15.16
C MET A 1 21.66 27.65 15.64
N ASP A 2 20.80 28.24 14.84
CA ASP A 2 19.39 28.36 15.22
C ASP A 2 18.78 26.95 15.33
N ASP A 3 17.80 26.79 16.21
CA ASP A 3 17.12 25.50 16.40
C ASP A 3 16.48 24.99 15.09
N LYS A 4 16.24 25.90 14.12
CA LYS A 4 15.68 25.58 12.80
C LYS A 4 16.64 24.76 11.93
N GLY A 5 17.92 25.12 11.86
CA GLY A 5 18.91 24.38 11.07
C GLY A 5 19.10 22.95 11.57
N ASN A 6 19.13 22.77 12.90
CA ASN A 6 19.21 21.44 13.50
C ASN A 6 17.93 20.62 13.21
N ASN A 7 16.75 21.22 13.29
CA ASN A 7 15.49 20.55 12.97
C ASN A 7 15.43 20.06 11.51
N VAL A 8 15.95 20.83 10.56
CA VAL A 8 15.99 20.43 9.14
C VAL A 8 16.92 19.22 8.95
N ILE A 9 18.11 19.24 9.55
CA ILE A 9 19.05 18.12 9.46
C ILE A 9 18.46 16.86 10.09
N ASP A 10 17.78 17.00 11.23
CA ASP A 10 17.15 15.87 11.91
C ASP A 10 15.98 15.29 11.11
N LEU A 11 15.20 16.12 10.41
CA LEU A 11 14.16 15.66 9.49
C LEU A 11 14.76 14.83 8.34
N ILE A 12 15.84 15.32 7.72
CA ILE A 12 16.53 14.59 6.64
C ILE A 12 17.01 13.21 7.13
N ARG A 13 17.61 13.16 8.32
CA ARG A 13 18.06 11.89 8.94
C ARG A 13 16.91 10.95 9.26
N GLN A 14 15.75 11.47 9.67
CA GLN A 14 14.56 10.66 9.91
C GLN A 14 14.03 10.07 8.61
N MET A 15 14.01 10.84 7.52
CA MET A 15 13.62 10.35 6.21
C MET A 15 14.58 9.27 5.69
N GLU A 16 15.89 9.45 5.86
CA GLU A 16 16.88 8.43 5.50
C GLU A 16 16.62 7.12 6.25
N LYS A 17 16.38 7.18 7.56
CA LYS A 17 16.01 6.01 8.37
C LYS A 17 14.73 5.34 7.87
N LEU A 18 13.70 6.12 7.53
CA LEU A 18 12.46 5.59 6.97
C LEU A 18 12.73 4.79 5.68
N TYR A 19 13.50 5.33 4.74
CA TYR A 19 13.84 4.61 3.50
C TYR A 19 14.69 3.35 3.73
N ILE A 20 15.55 3.35 4.76
CA ILE A 20 16.29 2.14 5.17
C ILE A 20 15.32 1.06 5.66
N GLU A 21 14.34 1.40 6.49
CA GLU A 21 13.35 0.43 6.97
C GLU A 21 12.47 -0.09 5.82
N ILE A 22 12.05 0.78 4.91
CA ILE A 22 11.34 0.40 3.69
C ILE A 22 12.17 -0.58 2.85
N SER A 23 13.47 -0.31 2.66
CA SER A 23 14.36 -1.21 1.91
C SER A 23 14.48 -2.58 2.59
N ARG A 24 14.57 -2.62 3.92
CA ARG A 24 14.62 -3.88 4.68
C ARG A 24 13.33 -4.67 4.55
N LEU A 25 12.18 -4.01 4.69
CA LEU A 25 10.87 -4.60 4.48
C LEU A 25 10.79 -5.24 3.09
N ILE A 26 11.12 -4.48 2.04
CA ILE A 26 11.06 -4.94 0.65
C ILE A 26 11.96 -6.16 0.43
N LYS A 27 13.22 -6.13 0.90
CA LYS A 27 14.15 -7.27 0.75
C LYS A 27 13.65 -8.53 1.47
N CYS A 28 13.08 -8.36 2.66
CA CYS A 28 12.48 -9.44 3.41
C CYS A 28 11.23 -9.99 2.72
N PHE A 29 10.36 -9.11 2.23
CA PHE A 29 9.16 -9.43 1.48
C PHE A 29 9.54 -10.25 0.24
N ASP A 30 10.41 -9.71 -0.62
CA ASP A 30 10.96 -10.34 -1.83
C ASP A 30 11.44 -11.78 -1.57
N LYS A 31 12.29 -11.97 -0.56
CA LYS A 31 12.82 -13.29 -0.16
C LYS A 31 11.71 -14.28 0.22
N ASN A 32 10.67 -13.81 0.91
CA ASN A 32 9.59 -14.67 1.39
C ASN A 32 8.60 -15.06 0.30
N ILE A 33 8.25 -14.15 -0.59
CA ILE A 33 7.31 -14.44 -1.67
C ILE A 33 7.95 -15.24 -2.81
N GLN A 34 9.26 -15.11 -3.04
CA GLN A 34 9.98 -15.97 -3.98
C GLN A 34 9.88 -17.45 -3.60
N LYS A 35 10.00 -17.76 -2.30
CA LYS A 35 9.80 -19.12 -1.78
C LYS A 35 8.39 -19.65 -2.05
N ARG A 36 7.42 -18.76 -2.26
CA ARG A 36 6.02 -19.05 -2.59
C ARG A 36 5.76 -19.08 -4.11
N GLY A 37 6.80 -19.03 -4.93
CA GLY A 37 6.71 -19.12 -6.39
C GLY A 37 6.41 -17.81 -7.11
N TYR A 38 6.48 -16.67 -6.41
CA TYR A 38 6.32 -15.36 -7.03
C TYR A 38 7.63 -14.90 -7.69
N LEU A 39 7.50 -14.36 -8.89
CA LEU A 39 8.61 -13.75 -9.61
C LEU A 39 8.90 -12.36 -9.06
N LEU A 40 10.19 -12.03 -8.93
CA LEU A 40 10.57 -10.68 -8.56
C LEU A 40 10.20 -9.68 -9.67
N PRO A 41 9.93 -8.42 -9.29
CA PRO A 41 9.56 -7.39 -10.24
C PRO A 41 10.75 -7.14 -11.19
N SER A 42 10.49 -7.07 -12.50
CA SER A 42 11.40 -6.36 -13.42
C SER A 42 11.27 -4.85 -13.19
N SER A 43 12.22 -4.04 -13.70
CA SER A 43 12.23 -2.58 -13.53
C SER A 43 10.91 -1.87 -13.89
N SER A 44 10.07 -2.47 -14.74
CA SER A 44 8.75 -1.96 -15.15
C SER A 44 7.59 -2.27 -14.19
N SER A 45 7.84 -3.01 -13.11
CA SER A 45 6.81 -3.47 -12.14
C SER A 45 7.06 -2.95 -10.71
N SER A 46 8.03 -2.04 -10.57
CA SER A 46 8.26 -1.20 -9.41
C SER A 46 8.03 0.24 -9.84
N VAL A 47 7.14 0.96 -9.17
CA VAL A 47 6.88 2.36 -9.48
C VAL A 47 6.86 3.16 -8.18
N ILE A 48 7.43 4.35 -8.27
CA ILE A 48 7.28 5.38 -7.26
C ILE A 48 6.39 6.44 -7.89
N LYS A 49 5.19 6.67 -7.33
CA LYS A 49 4.26 7.63 -7.90
C LYS A 49 4.54 9.04 -7.39
N ASP A 50 4.38 10.00 -8.29
CA ASP A 50 4.37 11.45 -8.06
C ASP A 50 5.64 12.05 -7.43
N ILE A 51 6.82 11.47 -7.71
CA ILE A 51 8.07 12.23 -7.51
C ILE A 51 8.18 13.27 -8.62
N SER A 52 7.89 14.51 -8.29
CA SER A 52 8.21 15.66 -9.13
C SER A 52 9.72 15.93 -9.09
N GLN A 53 10.33 16.04 -10.27
CA GLN A 53 11.68 16.59 -10.42
C GLN A 53 11.66 18.11 -10.64
N SER A 54 10.48 18.73 -10.56
CA SER A 54 10.29 20.16 -10.80
C SER A 54 10.62 20.98 -9.56
N LEU A 55 11.38 22.06 -9.73
CA LEU A 55 11.56 23.08 -8.69
C LEU A 55 10.27 23.82 -8.35
N ASN A 56 9.27 23.78 -9.23
CA ASN A 56 7.99 24.48 -9.08
C ASN A 56 6.91 23.67 -8.38
N ALA A 57 7.18 22.41 -8.02
CA ALA A 57 6.28 21.57 -7.25
C ALA A 57 7.04 20.80 -6.15
N PRO A 58 7.67 21.52 -5.19
CA PRO A 58 8.42 20.92 -4.09
C PRO A 58 7.55 20.07 -3.15
N GLU A 59 6.25 20.32 -3.08
CA GLU A 59 5.26 19.52 -2.37
C GLU A 59 5.21 18.06 -2.84
N ASN A 60 5.66 17.78 -4.07
CA ASN A 60 5.68 16.45 -4.68
C ASN A 60 7.10 15.84 -4.73
N TRP A 61 8.08 16.40 -4.02
CA TRP A 61 9.43 15.81 -4.00
C TRP A 61 9.51 14.51 -3.21
N LEU A 62 8.58 14.33 -2.27
CA LEU A 62 8.45 13.11 -1.51
C LEU A 62 7.35 12.25 -2.12
N PRO A 63 7.59 10.94 -2.27
CA PRO A 63 6.56 10.05 -2.77
C PRO A 63 5.44 9.94 -1.74
N MET A 64 4.20 10.08 -2.21
CA MET A 64 3.00 9.77 -1.41
C MET A 64 2.94 8.26 -1.11
N TRP A 65 3.35 7.44 -2.08
CA TRP A 65 3.44 6.00 -1.90
C TRP A 65 4.44 5.33 -2.85
N LEU A 66 4.77 4.09 -2.49
CA LEU A 66 5.65 3.19 -3.23
C LEU A 66 4.90 1.89 -3.49
N TYR A 67 5.05 1.29 -4.67
CA TYR A 67 4.46 -0.03 -4.90
C TYR A 67 5.32 -0.98 -5.73
N ARG A 68 5.09 -2.28 -5.50
CA ARG A 68 5.70 -3.40 -6.23
C ARG A 68 4.66 -4.48 -6.50
N ASN A 69 4.66 -4.96 -7.73
CA ASN A 69 3.83 -6.09 -8.13
C ASN A 69 4.67 -7.32 -8.39
N TYR A 70 4.14 -8.46 -7.96
CA TYR A 70 4.75 -9.76 -8.09
C TYR A 70 3.78 -10.72 -8.74
N GLN A 71 4.26 -11.58 -9.60
CA GLN A 71 3.41 -12.50 -10.36
C GLN A 71 3.77 -13.95 -10.07
N ASN A 72 2.76 -14.78 -9.83
CA ASN A 72 2.89 -16.22 -9.80
C ASN A 72 2.23 -16.81 -11.06
N ASN A 73 3.06 -17.29 -11.99
CA ASN A 73 2.59 -17.82 -13.28
C ASN A 73 1.90 -19.19 -13.15
N ALA A 74 2.24 -19.98 -12.13
CA ALA A 74 1.64 -21.30 -11.93
C ALA A 74 0.18 -21.18 -11.53
N ASN A 75 -0.12 -20.27 -10.61
CA ASN A 75 -1.45 -20.08 -10.05
C ASN A 75 -2.25 -18.95 -10.73
N LYS A 76 -1.61 -18.18 -11.63
CA LYS A 76 -2.17 -16.94 -12.20
C LYS A 76 -2.63 -16.00 -11.08
N GLU A 77 -1.72 -15.72 -10.18
CA GLU A 77 -1.91 -14.78 -9.08
C GLU A 77 -0.98 -13.59 -9.26
N VAL A 78 -1.42 -12.45 -8.76
CA VAL A 78 -0.60 -11.26 -8.61
C VAL A 78 -0.70 -10.80 -7.16
N LEU A 79 0.43 -10.37 -6.63
CA LEU A 79 0.55 -9.80 -5.30
C LEU A 79 1.08 -8.37 -5.44
N SER A 80 0.40 -7.41 -4.83
CA SER A 80 0.81 -6.01 -4.80
C SER A 80 1.20 -5.63 -3.38
N LEU A 81 2.41 -5.12 -3.22
CA LEU A 81 2.92 -4.49 -1.99
C LEU A 81 2.88 -2.98 -2.21
N ASN A 82 2.16 -2.25 -1.38
CA ASN A 82 2.14 -0.80 -1.34
C ASN A 82 2.66 -0.31 0.02
N ILE A 83 3.37 0.81 0.00
CA ILE A 83 3.81 1.52 1.19
C ILE A 83 3.30 2.95 1.07
N ALA A 84 2.28 3.28 1.85
CA ALA A 84 1.67 4.60 1.91
C ALA A 84 2.42 5.46 2.92
N LEU A 85 2.92 6.62 2.48
CA LEU A 85 3.71 7.54 3.29
C LEU A 85 2.91 8.80 3.64
N ASP A 86 2.14 9.31 2.69
CA ASP A 86 1.34 10.51 2.85
C ASP A 86 0.10 10.46 1.94
N TYR A 87 -0.96 11.18 2.33
CA TYR A 87 -2.12 11.42 1.48
C TYR A 87 -2.60 12.87 1.66
N PRO A 88 -2.04 13.83 0.89
CA PRO A 88 -2.25 15.26 1.10
C PRO A 88 -3.70 15.72 1.02
N GLU A 89 -4.53 15.04 0.23
CA GLU A 89 -5.97 15.35 0.10
C GLU A 89 -6.75 15.05 1.40
N PHE A 90 -6.29 14.06 2.18
CA PHE A 90 -6.92 13.61 3.42
C PHE A 90 -5.85 13.27 4.47
N PRO A 91 -5.14 14.28 5.01
CA PRO A 91 -3.97 14.08 5.87
C PRO A 91 -4.28 13.34 7.17
N GLU A 92 -5.54 13.34 7.62
CA GLU A 92 -5.98 12.60 8.79
C GLU A 92 -6.06 11.08 8.56
N ARG A 93 -6.00 10.59 7.31
CA ARG A 93 -6.11 9.16 7.00
C ARG A 93 -4.82 8.39 7.26
N ILE A 94 -3.66 9.04 7.13
CA ILE A 94 -2.33 8.47 7.40
C ILE A 94 -1.67 9.20 8.58
N ASN A 95 -1.71 8.59 9.76
CA ASN A 95 -1.00 9.11 10.93
C ASN A 95 0.41 8.53 11.09
N GLU A 96 0.71 7.44 10.38
CA GLU A 96 1.99 6.76 10.34
C GLU A 96 2.10 5.98 9.02
N PRO A 97 3.30 5.75 8.47
CA PRO A 97 3.46 4.99 7.23
C PRO A 97 2.80 3.62 7.31
N LEU A 98 2.05 3.26 6.28
CA LEU A 98 1.30 2.01 6.19
C LEU A 98 1.87 1.11 5.13
N VAL A 99 1.81 -0.19 5.39
CA VAL A 99 2.13 -1.23 4.44
C VAL A 99 0.82 -1.94 4.11
N LEU A 100 0.48 -1.95 2.84
CA LEU A 100 -0.73 -2.53 2.29
C LEU A 100 -0.31 -3.67 1.37
N VAL A 101 -0.93 -4.83 1.49
CA VAL A 101 -0.67 -5.95 0.60
C VAL A 101 -2.00 -6.47 0.10
N ALA A 102 -2.11 -6.67 -1.21
CA ALA A 102 -3.24 -7.38 -1.79
C ALA A 102 -2.78 -8.52 -2.69
N LYS A 103 -3.55 -9.60 -2.69
CA LYS A 103 -3.42 -10.75 -3.58
C LYS A 103 -4.69 -10.87 -4.40
N PHE A 104 -4.54 -11.03 -5.70
CA PHE A 104 -5.64 -11.14 -6.65
C PHE A 104 -5.38 -12.28 -7.65
N SER A 105 -6.46 -12.93 -8.08
CA SER A 105 -6.42 -13.90 -9.18
C SER A 105 -6.44 -13.14 -10.51
N GLY A 106 -5.45 -13.36 -11.38
CA GLY A 106 -5.34 -12.62 -12.64
C GLY A 106 -4.21 -13.10 -13.56
N LYS A 107 -4.36 -12.90 -14.87
CA LYS A 107 -3.32 -13.20 -15.86
C LYS A 107 -2.52 -11.93 -16.15
N LYS A 108 -1.25 -11.93 -15.74
CA LYS A 108 -0.25 -10.86 -15.94
C LYS A 108 -0.44 -9.66 -15.02
N VAL A 109 0.65 -8.90 -14.83
CA VAL A 109 0.66 -7.62 -14.12
C VAL A 109 -0.30 -6.68 -14.84
N ASP A 110 -1.55 -6.74 -14.43
CA ASP A 110 -2.57 -5.78 -14.77
C ASP A 110 -2.24 -4.54 -13.95
N LEU A 111 -1.41 -3.66 -14.53
CA LEU A 111 -0.94 -2.44 -13.87
C LEU A 111 -2.11 -1.54 -13.47
N ASP A 112 -3.27 -1.70 -14.11
CA ASP A 112 -4.49 -0.97 -13.78
C ASP A 112 -5.03 -1.36 -12.39
N HIS A 113 -4.64 -2.54 -11.89
CA HIS A 113 -5.06 -3.08 -10.59
C HIS A 113 -3.98 -2.98 -9.52
N ALA A 114 -2.77 -2.50 -9.88
CA ALA A 114 -1.65 -2.33 -8.95
C ALA A 114 -1.97 -1.37 -7.79
N TRP A 115 -2.88 -0.43 -8.05
CA TRP A 115 -3.36 0.64 -7.17
C TRP A 115 -4.47 0.20 -6.22
N TYR A 116 -5.11 -0.93 -6.47
CA TYR A 116 -6.25 -1.36 -5.67
C TYR A 116 -6.00 -1.46 -4.17
N PRO A 117 -4.80 -1.82 -3.65
CA PRO A 117 -4.56 -1.77 -2.21
C PRO A 117 -4.71 -0.37 -1.63
N TRP A 118 -4.27 0.65 -2.38
CA TRP A 118 -4.44 2.05 -2.04
C TRP A 118 -5.93 2.40 -2.05
N ASP A 119 -6.61 2.09 -3.15
CA ASP A 119 -8.02 2.43 -3.31
C ASP A 119 -8.89 1.76 -2.24
N ILE A 120 -8.62 0.48 -1.94
CA ILE A 120 -9.26 -0.29 -0.86
C ILE A 120 -9.08 0.43 0.48
N TYR A 121 -7.85 0.82 0.81
CA TYR A 121 -7.55 1.38 2.12
C TYR A 121 -8.08 2.81 2.29
N PHE A 122 -8.00 3.63 1.26
CA PHE A 122 -8.34 5.05 1.36
C PHE A 122 -9.79 5.34 1.05
N HIS A 123 -10.40 4.67 0.07
CA HIS A 123 -11.78 4.96 -0.31
C HIS A 123 -12.80 4.18 0.54
N PHE A 124 -12.52 2.94 0.94
CA PHE A 124 -13.53 2.05 1.58
C PHE A 124 -13.40 1.89 3.10
N ARG A 125 -12.60 2.74 3.75
CA ARG A 125 -12.36 2.65 5.19
C ARG A 125 -13.46 3.36 5.99
N PRO A 126 -14.09 2.69 6.96
CA PRO A 126 -14.97 3.37 7.90
C PRO A 126 -14.15 4.33 8.79
N LEU A 127 -14.60 5.58 8.91
CA LEU A 127 -13.96 6.62 9.74
C LEU A 127 -13.98 6.31 11.25
N THR A 128 -14.68 5.24 11.67
CA THR A 128 -14.94 4.97 13.08
C THR A 128 -14.05 3.86 13.66
N LYS A 129 -13.18 4.28 14.59
CA LYS A 129 -12.40 3.51 15.59
C LYS A 129 -11.19 2.70 15.09
N ARG A 130 -10.04 3.37 15.16
CA ARG A 130 -8.69 2.81 15.19
C ARG A 130 -8.44 2.10 16.52
N TYR A 131 -8.23 0.78 16.54
CA TYR A 131 -7.37 0.03 17.50
C TYR A 131 -7.24 -1.46 17.13
N ASN A 132 -7.11 -1.81 15.84
CA ASN A 132 -6.67 -3.14 15.42
C ASN A 132 -5.48 -3.00 14.46
N LYS A 133 -4.42 -3.77 14.74
CA LYS A 133 -3.08 -3.61 14.18
C LYS A 133 -2.91 -4.12 12.75
N ILE A 134 -3.74 -5.10 12.38
CA ILE A 134 -3.82 -5.66 11.04
C ILE A 134 -5.26 -5.50 10.57
N TYR A 135 -5.46 -4.83 9.44
CA TYR A 135 -6.76 -4.68 8.80
C TYR A 135 -6.90 -5.74 7.70
N LEU A 136 -8.02 -6.44 7.66
CA LEU A 136 -8.38 -7.41 6.63
C LEU A 136 -9.50 -6.83 5.76
N LEU A 137 -9.65 -7.27 4.50
CA LEU A 137 -10.71 -6.74 3.62
C LEU A 137 -12.11 -6.77 4.24
N LYS A 138 -12.42 -7.85 4.97
CA LYS A 138 -13.70 -8.03 5.68
C LYS A 138 -13.97 -7.00 6.79
N ASP A 139 -12.94 -6.28 7.23
CA ASP A 139 -13.04 -5.25 8.26
C ASP A 139 -13.44 -3.87 7.66
N PHE A 140 -13.47 -3.76 6.33
CA PHE A 140 -13.88 -2.56 5.60
C PHE A 140 -15.37 -2.62 5.26
N ASN A 141 -16.05 -1.48 5.37
CA ASN A 141 -17.43 -1.34 4.91
C ASN A 141 -17.42 -0.88 3.44
N LEU A 142 -17.39 -1.83 2.51
CA LEU A 142 -17.35 -1.54 1.07
C LEU A 142 -18.61 -0.81 0.54
N ASN A 143 -19.65 -0.68 1.36
CA ASN A 143 -20.90 0.00 1.05
C ASN A 143 -21.05 1.34 1.81
N ASP A 144 -20.00 1.83 2.48
CA ASP A 144 -20.10 3.07 3.24
C ASP A 144 -20.24 4.31 2.34
N ASN A 145 -21.04 5.26 2.79
CA ASN A 145 -21.47 6.39 1.98
C ASN A 145 -20.44 7.54 1.91
N ASP A 146 -19.44 7.57 2.79
CA ASP A 146 -18.33 8.54 2.69
C ASP A 146 -17.41 8.23 1.48
N THR A 147 -17.51 7.02 0.94
CA THR A 147 -16.88 6.59 -0.32
C THR A 147 -17.67 7.04 -1.56
N LEU A 148 -18.93 7.48 -1.39
CA LEU A 148 -19.84 7.74 -2.50
C LEU A 148 -19.76 9.15 -3.09
N GLU A 149 -19.08 10.12 -2.47
CA GLU A 149 -18.87 11.44 -3.10
C GLU A 149 -17.93 11.35 -4.32
N GLU A 150 -16.94 10.45 -4.31
CA GLU A 150 -16.06 10.20 -5.47
C GLU A 150 -16.63 9.17 -6.45
N LEU A 151 -17.49 8.25 -5.96
CA LEU A 151 -18.16 7.24 -6.78
C LEU A 151 -19.58 7.66 -7.19
N SER A 152 -20.00 8.91 -6.94
CA SER A 152 -21.36 9.39 -7.23
C SER A 152 -21.69 9.27 -8.71
N ASP A 153 -20.66 9.49 -9.54
CA ASP A 153 -20.75 9.55 -11.00
C ASP A 153 -20.65 8.16 -11.64
N TRP A 154 -20.31 7.13 -10.86
CA TRP A 154 -20.20 5.77 -11.34
C TRP A 154 -21.59 5.14 -11.46
N SER A 155 -21.82 4.48 -12.59
CA SER A 155 -23.01 3.70 -12.87
C SER A 155 -23.18 2.56 -11.86
N LYS A 156 -24.42 2.08 -11.75
CA LYS A 156 -24.74 0.93 -10.89
C LYS A 156 -23.94 -0.32 -11.26
N GLU A 157 -23.67 -0.51 -12.55
CA GLU A 157 -22.89 -1.62 -13.08
C GLU A 157 -21.41 -1.53 -12.68
N GLU A 158 -20.82 -0.34 -12.72
CA GLU A 158 -19.44 -0.11 -12.25
C GLU A 158 -19.30 -0.39 -10.76
N LYS A 159 -20.29 0.01 -9.95
CA LYS A 159 -20.32 -0.27 -8.51
C LYS A 159 -20.45 -1.77 -8.20
N GLU A 160 -21.31 -2.49 -8.91
CA GLU A 160 -21.46 -3.95 -8.77
C GLU A 160 -20.20 -4.70 -9.22
N ASN A 161 -19.58 -4.28 -10.32
CA ASN A 161 -18.33 -4.87 -10.82
C ASN A 161 -17.17 -4.68 -9.85
N LEU A 162 -17.07 -3.49 -9.23
CA LEU A 162 -16.06 -3.19 -8.22
C LEU A 162 -16.26 -4.06 -6.97
N THR A 163 -17.51 -4.16 -6.49
CA THR A 163 -17.86 -5.01 -5.34
C THR A 163 -17.50 -6.48 -5.58
N ASN A 164 -17.77 -6.99 -6.78
CA ASN A 164 -17.42 -8.35 -7.17
C ASN A 164 -15.90 -8.55 -7.29
N HIS A 165 -15.16 -7.54 -7.77
CA HIS A 165 -13.70 -7.55 -7.76
C HIS A 165 -13.13 -7.60 -6.34
N PHE A 166 -13.66 -6.82 -5.40
CA PHE A 166 -13.21 -6.86 -4.01
C PHE A 166 -13.40 -8.22 -3.36
N LYS A 167 -14.49 -8.94 -3.64
CA LYS A 167 -14.67 -10.31 -3.13
C LYS A 167 -13.57 -11.28 -3.57
N ALA A 168 -12.88 -11.00 -4.67
CA ALA A 168 -11.78 -11.82 -5.18
C ALA A 168 -10.39 -11.37 -4.69
N ILE A 169 -10.33 -10.35 -3.81
CA ILE A 169 -9.09 -9.78 -3.31
C ILE A 169 -8.85 -10.21 -1.86
N SER A 170 -7.70 -10.80 -1.59
CA SER A 170 -7.19 -10.92 -0.22
C SER A 170 -6.41 -9.65 0.09
N PHE A 171 -6.76 -8.92 1.15
CA PHE A 171 -6.11 -7.66 1.52
C PHE A 171 -5.69 -7.68 2.99
N ILE A 172 -4.50 -7.14 3.25
CA ILE A 172 -3.98 -6.87 4.59
C ILE A 172 -3.33 -5.49 4.65
N ALA A 173 -3.48 -4.77 5.76
CA ALA A 173 -2.75 -3.53 6.01
C ALA A 173 -2.25 -3.46 7.45
N ALA A 174 -1.06 -2.88 7.67
CA ALA A 174 -0.51 -2.64 9.00
C ALA A 174 0.49 -1.46 8.98
N PRO A 175 0.75 -0.81 10.13
CA PRO A 175 1.80 0.19 10.23
C PRO A 175 3.19 -0.38 9.91
N LEU A 176 4.01 0.38 9.20
CA LEU A 176 5.39 0.01 8.88
C LEU A 176 6.21 -0.26 10.16
N MET A 177 5.93 0.47 11.24
CA MET A 177 6.65 0.33 12.51
C MET A 177 6.42 -1.03 13.20
N GLU A 178 5.37 -1.76 12.84
CA GLU A 178 5.15 -3.12 13.33
C GLU A 178 6.01 -4.16 12.59
N MET A 179 6.68 -3.75 11.51
CA MET A 179 7.53 -4.59 10.66
C MET A 179 9.01 -4.46 11.02
N SER A 180 9.30 -4.45 12.32
CA SER A 180 10.63 -4.21 12.87
C SER A 180 11.68 -5.29 12.55
N ASP A 181 11.24 -6.50 12.16
CA ASP A 181 12.11 -7.65 11.90
C ASP A 181 11.46 -8.66 10.94
N GLU A 182 12.27 -9.61 10.43
CA GLU A 182 11.84 -10.64 9.49
C GLU A 182 10.69 -11.51 10.05
N LYS A 183 10.65 -11.76 11.35
CA LYS A 183 9.60 -12.57 11.98
C LYS A 183 8.25 -11.84 11.95
N ASN A 184 8.23 -10.55 12.28
CA ASN A 184 7.02 -9.73 12.24
C ASN A 184 6.54 -9.53 10.81
N ILE A 185 7.46 -9.33 9.86
CA ILE A 185 7.14 -9.24 8.43
C ILE A 185 6.46 -10.52 7.94
N ILE A 186 7.04 -11.69 8.24
CA ILE A 186 6.43 -12.98 7.84
C ILE A 186 5.05 -13.15 8.48
N LYS A 187 4.93 -12.88 9.79
CA LYS A 187 3.66 -12.96 10.51
C LYS A 187 2.58 -12.05 9.90
N PHE A 188 2.97 -10.87 9.44
CA PHE A 188 2.06 -9.94 8.76
C PHE A 188 1.61 -10.49 7.41
N ILE A 189 2.53 -10.99 6.59
CA ILE A 189 2.24 -11.42 5.21
C ILE A 189 1.46 -12.74 5.19
N ASP A 190 1.82 -13.71 6.02
CA ASP A 190 1.27 -15.08 5.98
C ASP A 190 -0.26 -15.18 5.88
N PRO A 191 -1.05 -14.38 6.64
CA PRO A 191 -2.50 -14.32 6.50
C PRO A 191 -3.01 -14.14 5.07
N ILE A 192 -2.32 -13.39 4.19
CA ILE A 192 -2.80 -13.15 2.83
C ILE A 192 -2.81 -14.40 1.94
N PHE A 193 -2.02 -15.39 2.32
CA PHE A 193 -1.93 -16.66 1.61
C PHE A 193 -2.85 -17.75 2.18
N ASN A 194 -3.45 -17.51 3.35
CA ASN A 194 -4.28 -18.47 4.07
C ASN A 194 -5.77 -18.05 4.13
N GLN A 195 -6.15 -17.02 3.37
CA GLN A 195 -7.53 -16.54 3.22
C GLN A 195 -8.29 -17.30 2.12
#